data_AF-A0A410MG35-F1
#
_entry.id   AF-A0A410MG35-F1
#
_cell.length_a   1.000
_cell.length_b   1.000
_cell.length_c   1.000
_cell.angle_alpha   90.00
_cell.angle_beta   90.00
_cell.angle_gamma   90.00
#
_symmetry.space_group_name_H-M   'P 1'
#
loop_
_entity.id
_entity.type
_entity.pdbx_description
1 polymer ?
#
loop_
_entity_poly.entity_id
_entity_poly.type
_entity_poly.pdbx_seq_one_letter_code
_entity_poly.pdbx_strand_id
1 'polypeptide(L)'
;MSKIKRNDPCPCGSGKKYKKCCMNKNDDGAFSTSLHEELNTHYSHFMAYVNRNYPNLTPAENKESQEEEIEVAFRLVQSVFIEQQKNKLTIYEEFLDKKKEGITRPATLASLEDWKSPVAGVFEIKQPATEQTVMVEDVWSNESYEVNRDGIPLKEENYAYMPYCIGVLLKWGSVYNFIPLAIPNYASSYQSFREKVNQDYDNSSYTSMKQYMQATLIEQLKAWLYMNTSEDAEPTNTGKTNDDEVVELLDTQMEDELTSSDSFRKLKKSWQDYKEEQQPAFRKPEVVAAALEHIYRSTTYFRDDAEKITKKEVATKYEVSPSSMSNRINKLQDFFEEK
;
A
#
# COMPACT_ATOMS: atom_id res chain seq x y z
N MET A 1 -12.22 25.27 18.79
CA MET A 1 -13.03 25.06 17.57
C MET A 1 -13.10 26.39 16.81
N SER A 2 -12.40 26.50 15.68
CA SER A 2 -12.43 27.68 14.81
C SER A 2 -13.81 27.81 14.16
N LYS A 3 -14.40 29.00 14.19
CA LYS A 3 -15.68 29.27 13.50
C LYS A 3 -15.42 29.33 11.98
N ILE A 4 -15.99 28.40 11.22
CA ILE A 4 -15.96 28.36 9.75
C ILE A 4 -16.50 29.69 9.19
N LYS A 5 -15.77 30.34 8.27
CA LYS A 5 -16.21 31.61 7.68
C LYS A 5 -17.16 31.35 6.53
N ARG A 6 -18.12 32.28 6.33
CA ARG A 6 -19.20 32.19 5.33
C ARG A 6 -18.75 31.90 3.90
N ASN A 7 -17.54 32.29 3.52
CA ASN A 7 -17.02 32.12 2.16
C ASN A 7 -16.07 30.93 2.00
N ASP A 8 -15.71 30.24 3.08
CA ASP A 8 -14.81 29.08 3.05
C ASP A 8 -15.50 27.90 2.33
N PRO A 9 -14.77 26.94 1.77
CA PRO A 9 -15.35 25.68 1.29
C PRO A 9 -16.23 25.03 2.37
N CYS A 10 -17.43 24.55 2.02
CA CYS A 10 -18.26 23.91 3.05
C CYS A 10 -17.56 22.62 3.51
N PRO A 11 -17.43 22.38 4.84
CA PRO A 11 -16.86 21.16 5.41
C PRO A 11 -17.62 19.87 5.04
N CYS A 12 -18.74 19.95 4.32
CA CYS A 12 -19.48 18.77 3.84
C CYS A 12 -18.88 18.15 2.56
N GLY A 13 -17.75 18.65 2.07
CA GLY A 13 -17.10 18.12 0.85
C GLY A 13 -17.88 18.42 -0.43
N SER A 14 -18.63 19.52 -0.49
CA SER A 14 -19.42 19.88 -1.68
C SER A 14 -18.66 20.76 -2.70
N GLY A 15 -17.47 21.25 -2.35
CA GLY A 15 -16.73 22.26 -3.13
C GLY A 15 -17.39 23.65 -3.18
N LYS A 16 -18.61 23.84 -2.65
CA LYS A 16 -19.31 25.13 -2.62
C LYS A 16 -18.91 25.96 -1.39
N LYS A 17 -18.98 27.29 -1.51
CA LYS A 17 -18.83 28.21 -0.35
C LYS A 17 -19.86 27.88 0.75
N TYR A 18 -19.47 27.92 2.02
CA TYR A 18 -20.30 27.55 3.18
C TYR A 18 -21.67 28.24 3.19
N LYS A 19 -21.72 29.54 2.87
CA LYS A 19 -22.96 30.34 2.74
C LYS A 19 -23.91 29.89 1.62
N LYS A 20 -23.41 29.20 0.61
CA LYS A 20 -24.20 28.69 -0.53
C LYS A 20 -24.51 27.20 -0.38
N CYS A 21 -24.17 26.60 0.76
CA CYS A 21 -24.36 25.19 1.01
C CYS A 21 -24.97 24.99 2.39
N CYS A 22 -24.14 24.72 3.39
CA CYS A 22 -24.58 24.20 4.68
C CYS A 22 -25.11 25.30 5.63
N MET A 23 -24.74 26.56 5.40
CA MET A 23 -25.18 27.68 6.25
C MET A 23 -26.66 28.04 6.07
N ASN A 24 -27.23 27.82 4.88
CA ASN A 24 -28.61 28.21 4.56
C ASN A 24 -29.61 27.04 4.71
N LYS A 25 -29.19 25.91 5.29
CA LYS A 25 -30.03 24.70 5.43
C LYS A 25 -30.94 24.70 6.67
N ASN A 26 -31.06 25.82 7.38
CA ASN A 26 -31.84 25.88 8.63
C ASN A 26 -33.35 26.13 8.44
N ASP A 27 -33.86 26.24 7.20
CA ASP A 27 -35.29 26.57 6.98
C ASP A 27 -36.18 25.45 6.44
N ASP A 28 -35.67 24.24 6.17
CA ASP A 28 -36.52 23.09 5.82
C ASP A 28 -36.05 21.81 6.54
N GLY A 29 -36.88 21.35 7.48
CA GLY A 29 -36.61 20.22 8.36
C GLY A 29 -36.48 18.88 7.66
N ALA A 30 -35.25 18.51 7.31
CA ALA A 30 -34.81 17.13 7.14
C ALA A 30 -33.32 17.08 7.48
N PHE A 31 -32.90 16.14 8.35
CA PHE A 31 -31.48 15.82 8.54
C PHE A 31 -30.92 15.34 7.19
N SER A 32 -30.40 16.26 6.37
CA SER A 32 -29.84 15.89 5.07
C SER A 32 -28.47 15.27 5.32
N THR A 33 -28.38 13.95 5.26
CA THR A 33 -27.14 13.18 5.16
C THR A 33 -26.18 13.85 4.18
N SER A 34 -24.90 13.98 4.56
CA SER A 34 -23.90 14.58 3.66
C SER A 34 -23.75 13.72 2.39
N LEU A 35 -23.28 14.29 1.27
CA LEU A 35 -23.02 13.47 0.07
C LEU A 35 -22.04 12.33 0.38
N HIS A 36 -21.01 12.63 1.17
CA HIS A 36 -20.02 11.66 1.60
C HIS A 36 -20.64 10.48 2.37
N GLU A 37 -21.52 10.76 3.33
CA GLU A 37 -22.19 9.74 4.16
C GLU A 37 -23.20 8.90 3.35
N GLU A 38 -23.88 9.53 2.39
CA GLU A 38 -24.75 8.84 1.43
C GLU A 38 -23.94 7.88 0.55
N LEU A 39 -22.78 8.31 0.04
CA LEU A 39 -21.87 7.45 -0.73
C LEU A 39 -21.29 6.31 0.12
N ASN A 40 -20.93 6.55 1.38
CA ASN A 40 -20.51 5.50 2.32
C ASN A 40 -21.62 4.44 2.48
N THR A 41 -22.87 4.88 2.61
CA THR A 41 -24.04 3.97 2.71
C THR A 41 -24.20 3.13 1.44
N HIS A 42 -24.07 3.73 0.26
CA HIS A 42 -24.13 3.00 -1.01
C HIS A 42 -22.99 2.00 -1.18
N TYR A 43 -21.77 2.35 -0.75
CA TYR A 43 -20.63 1.43 -0.78
C TYR A 43 -20.83 0.27 0.20
N SER A 44 -21.32 0.51 1.42
CA SER A 44 -21.67 -0.57 2.35
C SER A 44 -22.74 -1.51 1.79
N HIS A 45 -23.77 -0.97 1.14
CA HIS A 45 -24.78 -1.78 0.45
C HIS A 45 -24.19 -2.59 -0.71
N PHE A 46 -23.24 -2.03 -1.44
CA PHE A 46 -22.51 -2.74 -2.49
C PHE A 46 -21.69 -3.90 -1.91
N MET A 47 -20.90 -3.66 -0.86
CA MET A 47 -20.11 -4.71 -0.21
C MET A 47 -21.00 -5.82 0.38
N ALA A 48 -22.17 -5.47 0.94
CA ALA A 48 -23.15 -6.46 1.38
C ALA A 48 -23.73 -7.27 0.21
N TYR A 49 -23.96 -6.64 -0.95
CA TYR A 49 -24.36 -7.34 -2.17
C TYR A 49 -23.26 -8.31 -2.65
N VAL A 50 -21.99 -7.89 -2.65
CA VAL A 50 -20.86 -8.76 -3.01
C VAL A 50 -20.79 -9.96 -2.08
N ASN A 51 -20.79 -9.75 -0.76
CA ASN A 51 -20.76 -10.83 0.24
C ASN A 51 -21.91 -11.84 0.07
N ARG A 52 -23.12 -11.36 -0.24
CA ARG A 52 -24.29 -12.23 -0.41
C ARG A 52 -24.29 -13.02 -1.72
N ASN A 53 -23.84 -12.43 -2.82
CA ASN A 53 -23.99 -13.03 -4.16
C ASN A 53 -22.71 -13.65 -4.69
N TYR A 54 -21.55 -13.29 -4.13
CA TYR A 54 -20.22 -13.77 -4.53
C TYR A 54 -19.41 -14.18 -3.28
N PRO A 55 -19.90 -15.13 -2.47
CA PRO A 55 -19.23 -15.53 -1.21
C PRO A 55 -17.83 -16.12 -1.40
N ASN A 56 -17.48 -16.54 -2.62
CA ASN A 56 -16.14 -17.04 -2.93
C ASN A 56 -15.11 -15.91 -3.15
N LEU A 57 -15.56 -14.66 -3.30
CA LEU A 57 -14.67 -13.49 -3.40
C LEU A 57 -14.30 -12.93 -2.03
N THR A 58 -15.07 -13.25 -0.98
CA THR A 58 -14.73 -12.87 0.39
C THR A 58 -13.75 -13.87 0.96
N PRO A 59 -12.57 -13.44 1.41
CA PRO A 59 -11.53 -14.34 1.89
C PRO A 59 -11.93 -15.14 3.12
N ALA A 60 -11.39 -16.35 3.23
CA ALA A 60 -11.48 -17.17 4.43
C ALA A 60 -10.69 -16.54 5.59
N GLU A 61 -11.09 -16.82 6.84
CA GLU A 61 -10.54 -16.22 8.07
C GLU A 61 -9.07 -16.60 8.36
N ASN A 62 -8.50 -17.58 7.65
CA ASN A 62 -7.13 -18.03 7.85
C ASN A 62 -6.17 -17.22 6.96
N LYS A 63 -5.67 -16.09 7.47
CA LYS A 63 -4.56 -15.33 6.86
C LYS A 63 -3.34 -15.41 7.76
N GLU A 64 -2.16 -15.66 7.18
CA GLU A 64 -0.92 -15.85 7.94
C GLU A 64 -0.09 -14.55 8.03
N SER A 65 -0.28 -13.60 7.09
CA SER A 65 0.45 -12.32 7.07
C SER A 65 -0.38 -11.07 6.70
N GLN A 66 0.17 -9.88 6.98
CA GLN A 66 -0.44 -8.59 6.60
C GLN A 66 -0.40 -8.37 5.08
N GLU A 67 0.65 -8.84 4.41
CA GLU A 67 0.83 -8.71 2.97
C GLU A 67 -0.21 -9.54 2.20
N GLU A 68 -0.51 -10.75 2.67
CA GLU A 68 -1.61 -11.57 2.15
C GLU A 68 -2.97 -10.88 2.33
N GLU A 69 -3.20 -10.22 3.47
CA GLU A 69 -4.41 -9.46 3.70
C GLU A 69 -4.58 -8.30 2.70
N ILE A 70 -3.49 -7.58 2.42
CA ILE A 70 -3.46 -6.51 1.42
C ILE A 70 -3.75 -7.08 0.02
N GLU A 71 -3.05 -8.16 -0.38
CA GLU A 71 -3.27 -8.78 -1.69
C GLU A 71 -4.73 -9.19 -1.88
N VAL A 72 -5.29 -9.85 -0.88
CA VAL A 72 -6.68 -10.29 -0.88
C VAL A 72 -7.65 -9.12 -1.03
N ALA A 73 -7.42 -8.03 -0.30
CA ALA A 73 -8.28 -6.85 -0.37
C ALA A 73 -8.22 -6.18 -1.75
N PHE A 74 -7.04 -6.10 -2.36
CA PHE A 74 -6.88 -5.58 -3.72
C PHE A 74 -7.45 -6.53 -4.78
N ARG A 75 -7.34 -7.85 -4.58
CA ARG A 75 -7.96 -8.85 -5.46
C ARG A 75 -9.47 -8.72 -5.47
N LEU A 76 -10.08 -8.46 -4.30
CA LEU A 76 -11.50 -8.14 -4.21
C LEU A 76 -11.84 -6.88 -5.02
N VAL A 77 -11.06 -5.80 -4.90
CA VAL A 77 -11.25 -4.57 -5.69
C VAL A 77 -11.14 -4.84 -7.19
N GLN A 78 -10.12 -5.59 -7.62
CA GLN A 78 -9.94 -5.96 -9.02
C GLN A 78 -11.15 -6.73 -9.54
N SER A 79 -11.61 -7.76 -8.82
CA SER A 79 -12.73 -8.58 -9.25
C SER A 79 -14.06 -7.84 -9.31
N VAL A 80 -14.28 -6.85 -8.43
CA VAL A 80 -15.59 -6.19 -8.35
C VAL A 80 -15.69 -4.91 -9.20
N PHE A 81 -14.59 -4.19 -9.42
CA PHE A 81 -14.57 -2.92 -10.16
C PHE A 81 -13.86 -2.96 -11.52
N ILE A 82 -13.00 -3.96 -11.79
CA ILE A 82 -12.15 -3.98 -12.99
C ILE A 82 -12.49 -5.18 -13.89
N GLU A 83 -12.63 -6.38 -13.33
CA GLU A 83 -12.88 -7.59 -14.10
C GLU A 83 -14.31 -7.66 -14.65
N GLN A 84 -14.41 -7.86 -15.96
CA GLN A 84 -15.68 -8.07 -16.62
C GLN A 84 -16.14 -9.53 -16.48
N GLN A 85 -17.41 -9.69 -16.15
CA GLN A 85 -18.11 -10.96 -16.16
C GLN A 85 -18.45 -11.37 -17.60
N LYS A 86 -19.04 -12.57 -17.78
CA LYS A 86 -19.42 -13.09 -19.11
C LYS A 86 -20.35 -12.18 -19.91
N ASN A 87 -21.15 -11.34 -19.22
CA ASN A 87 -22.05 -10.35 -19.82
C ASN A 87 -21.34 -9.02 -20.16
N LYS A 88 -20.01 -8.94 -20.01
CA LYS A 88 -19.17 -7.75 -20.22
C LYS A 88 -19.39 -6.62 -19.21
N LEU A 89 -20.10 -6.86 -18.11
CA LEU A 89 -20.24 -5.94 -17.00
C LEU A 89 -19.32 -6.35 -15.85
N THR A 90 -18.84 -5.38 -15.08
CA THR A 90 -18.24 -5.62 -13.76
C THR A 90 -19.33 -5.95 -12.74
N ILE A 91 -18.95 -6.54 -11.61
CA ILE A 91 -19.90 -6.82 -10.51
C ILE A 91 -20.50 -5.51 -9.98
N TYR A 92 -19.72 -4.43 -9.95
CA TYR A 92 -20.21 -3.11 -9.59
C TYR A 92 -21.28 -2.58 -10.55
N GLU A 93 -21.07 -2.70 -11.86
CA GLU A 93 -22.06 -2.27 -12.86
C GLU A 93 -23.36 -3.06 -12.74
N GLU A 94 -23.28 -4.38 -12.54
CA GLU A 94 -24.47 -5.22 -12.29
C GLU A 94 -25.24 -4.79 -11.05
N PHE A 95 -24.54 -4.38 -9.98
CA PHE A 95 -25.15 -3.86 -8.77
C PHE A 95 -25.83 -2.51 -9.03
N LEU A 96 -25.13 -1.58 -9.69
CA LEU A 96 -25.63 -0.24 -9.95
C LEU A 96 -26.86 -0.26 -10.85
N ASP A 97 -26.89 -1.11 -11.87
CA ASP A 97 -28.06 -1.28 -12.74
C ASP A 97 -29.33 -1.69 -11.98
N LYS A 98 -29.19 -2.49 -10.91
CA LYS A 98 -30.31 -2.90 -10.04
C LYS A 98 -30.75 -1.81 -9.06
N LYS A 99 -29.95 -0.77 -8.84
CA LYS A 99 -30.16 0.23 -7.77
C LYS A 99 -30.41 1.64 -8.28
N LYS A 100 -29.90 1.99 -9.45
CA LYS A 100 -29.87 3.38 -9.96
C LYS A 100 -31.25 4.04 -10.07
N GLU A 101 -32.31 3.28 -10.37
CA GLU A 101 -33.68 3.81 -10.46
C GLU A 101 -34.21 4.34 -9.12
N GLY A 102 -33.68 3.85 -7.98
CA GLY A 102 -34.07 4.30 -6.64
C GLY A 102 -33.29 5.51 -6.13
N ILE A 103 -32.34 6.04 -6.91
CA ILE A 103 -31.44 7.12 -6.47
C ILE A 103 -31.95 8.46 -6.98
N THR A 104 -32.51 9.26 -6.07
CA THR A 104 -33.18 10.52 -6.43
C THR A 104 -32.22 11.71 -6.51
N ARG A 105 -31.10 11.68 -5.79
CA ARG A 105 -30.13 12.79 -5.74
C ARG A 105 -29.17 12.72 -6.94
N PRO A 106 -29.16 13.71 -7.86
CA PRO A 106 -28.32 13.64 -9.06
C PRO A 106 -26.82 13.57 -8.77
N ALA A 107 -26.34 14.25 -7.72
CA ALA A 107 -24.92 14.21 -7.33
C ALA A 107 -24.47 12.82 -6.84
N THR A 108 -25.37 12.08 -6.17
CA THR A 108 -25.12 10.71 -5.73
C THR A 108 -25.03 9.79 -6.93
N LEU A 109 -26.04 9.85 -7.81
CA LEU A 109 -26.04 9.04 -9.03
C LEU A 109 -24.81 9.31 -9.90
N ALA A 110 -24.42 10.58 -10.07
CA ALA A 110 -23.21 10.93 -10.81
C ALA A 110 -21.93 10.33 -10.18
N SER A 111 -21.82 10.35 -8.85
CA SER A 111 -20.65 9.77 -8.17
C SER A 111 -20.62 8.24 -8.30
N LEU A 112 -21.77 7.58 -8.25
CA LEU A 112 -21.87 6.12 -8.46
C LEU A 112 -21.59 5.74 -9.91
N GLU A 113 -22.03 6.53 -10.88
CA GLU A 113 -21.64 6.36 -12.28
C GLU A 113 -20.11 6.53 -12.46
N ASP A 114 -19.49 7.49 -11.78
CA ASP A 114 -18.03 7.68 -11.81
C ASP A 114 -17.26 6.46 -11.24
N TRP A 115 -17.85 5.65 -10.34
CA TRP A 115 -17.20 4.44 -9.81
C TRP A 115 -17.06 3.30 -10.85
N LYS A 116 -17.71 3.41 -12.01
CA LYS A 116 -17.50 2.49 -13.15
C LYS A 116 -16.11 2.65 -13.78
N SER A 117 -15.39 3.72 -13.45
CA SER A 117 -14.08 4.04 -14.03
C SER A 117 -13.01 4.18 -12.94
N PRO A 118 -12.64 3.09 -12.24
CA PRO A 118 -11.57 3.13 -11.25
C PRO A 118 -10.23 3.52 -11.88
N VAL A 119 -9.42 4.29 -11.15
CA VAL A 119 -8.05 4.64 -11.56
C VAL A 119 -7.07 3.83 -10.73
N ALA A 120 -6.59 2.72 -11.29
CA ALA A 120 -5.52 1.92 -10.71
C ALA A 120 -4.16 2.45 -11.21
N GLY A 121 -3.24 2.72 -10.30
CA GLY A 121 -1.96 3.32 -10.68
C GLY A 121 -0.97 3.47 -9.52
N VAL A 122 0.14 4.11 -9.85
CA VAL A 122 1.14 4.57 -8.88
C VAL A 122 1.11 6.08 -8.87
N PHE A 123 1.07 6.64 -7.68
CA PHE A 123 0.88 8.06 -7.47
C PHE A 123 2.03 8.62 -6.63
N GLU A 124 2.51 9.81 -7.02
CA GLU A 124 3.36 10.63 -6.17
C GLU A 124 2.48 11.48 -5.24
N ILE A 125 2.77 11.42 -3.95
CA ILE A 125 2.15 12.25 -2.92
C ILE A 125 2.82 13.62 -2.99
N LYS A 126 2.05 14.64 -3.36
CA LYS A 126 2.52 16.03 -3.40
C LYS A 126 2.31 16.67 -2.02
N GLN A 127 1.82 17.91 -1.97
CA GLN A 127 1.53 18.63 -0.74
C GLN A 127 0.07 18.44 -0.30
N PRO A 128 -0.25 18.65 1.00
CA PRO A 128 -1.64 18.66 1.45
C PRO A 128 -2.43 19.75 0.72
N ALA A 129 -3.62 19.39 0.21
CA ALA A 129 -4.56 20.35 -0.36
C ALA A 129 -5.32 21.07 0.77
N THR A 130 -5.69 20.31 1.80
CA THR A 130 -6.35 20.77 3.03
C THR A 130 -5.90 19.94 4.23
N GLU A 131 -6.45 20.16 5.43
CA GLU A 131 -6.21 19.29 6.58
C GLU A 131 -6.72 17.84 6.37
N GLN A 132 -7.74 17.66 5.52
CA GLN A 132 -8.43 16.39 5.28
C GLN A 132 -8.07 15.74 3.94
N THR A 133 -7.41 16.47 3.04
CA THR A 133 -7.12 16.02 1.68
C THR A 133 -5.69 16.30 1.27
N VAL A 134 -5.17 15.46 0.38
CA VAL A 134 -3.82 15.59 -0.19
C VAL A 134 -3.89 15.50 -1.71
N MET A 135 -3.01 16.20 -2.41
CA MET A 135 -2.87 16.05 -3.85
C MET A 135 -1.96 14.86 -4.15
N VAL A 136 -2.40 13.99 -5.06
CA VAL A 136 -1.56 12.93 -5.63
C VAL A 136 -1.54 13.07 -7.15
N GLU A 137 -0.47 12.61 -7.78
CA GLU A 137 -0.28 12.69 -9.24
C GLU A 137 0.10 11.32 -9.78
N ASP A 138 -0.60 10.83 -10.80
CA ASP A 138 -0.24 9.58 -11.45
C ASP A 138 1.10 9.72 -12.20
N VAL A 139 2.03 8.81 -11.93
CA VAL A 139 3.43 8.97 -12.33
C VAL A 139 3.72 8.78 -13.83
N TRP A 140 2.72 8.37 -14.62
CA TRP A 140 2.87 8.19 -16.08
C TRP A 140 2.01 9.18 -16.86
N SER A 141 0.78 9.40 -16.44
CA SER A 141 -0.15 10.32 -17.10
C SER A 141 0.01 11.78 -16.66
N ASN A 142 0.60 12.02 -15.48
CA ASN A 142 0.65 13.30 -14.78
C ASN A 142 -0.74 13.87 -14.45
N GLU A 143 -1.80 13.05 -14.46
CA GLU A 143 -3.11 13.47 -13.97
C GLU A 143 -3.07 13.63 -12.45
N SER A 144 -3.58 14.76 -11.95
CA SER A 144 -3.64 15.05 -10.52
C SER A 144 -5.02 14.78 -9.93
N TYR A 145 -5.04 14.23 -8.72
CA TYR A 145 -6.26 13.90 -7.98
C TYR A 145 -6.17 14.46 -6.56
N GLU A 146 -7.24 15.12 -6.11
CA GLU A 146 -7.42 15.45 -4.69
C GLU A 146 -8.04 14.24 -3.99
N VAL A 147 -7.31 13.64 -3.04
CA VAL A 147 -7.72 12.41 -2.36
C VAL A 147 -7.97 12.64 -0.87
N ASN A 148 -8.85 11.85 -0.27
CA ASN A 148 -8.99 11.80 1.18
C ASN A 148 -7.69 11.26 1.82
N ARG A 149 -7.16 12.01 2.78
CA ARG A 149 -5.93 11.68 3.49
C ARG A 149 -6.00 10.33 4.22
N ASP A 150 -7.16 9.95 4.75
CA ASP A 150 -7.33 8.70 5.49
C ASP A 150 -7.12 7.45 4.60
N GLY A 151 -7.20 7.62 3.28
CA GLY A 151 -6.86 6.58 2.31
C GLY A 151 -5.37 6.29 2.19
N ILE A 152 -4.49 7.11 2.79
CA ILE A 152 -3.04 6.90 2.79
C ILE A 152 -2.58 6.62 4.22
N PRO A 153 -2.18 5.38 4.56
CA PRO A 153 -1.77 4.99 5.91
C PRO A 153 -0.35 5.48 6.25
N LEU A 154 -0.10 6.78 6.09
CA LEU A 154 1.19 7.43 6.27
C LEU A 154 1.00 8.81 6.91
N LYS A 155 1.79 9.09 7.96
CA LYS A 155 1.85 10.44 8.55
C LYS A 155 2.52 11.42 7.59
N GLU A 156 2.09 12.67 7.61
CA GLU A 156 2.61 13.74 6.74
C GLU A 156 4.14 13.91 6.82
N GLU A 157 4.69 13.84 8.04
CA GLU A 157 6.14 13.90 8.31
C GLU A 157 6.93 12.84 7.52
N ASN A 158 6.28 11.75 7.10
CA ASN A 158 6.89 10.67 6.36
C ASN A 158 6.73 10.76 4.84
N TYR A 159 6.00 11.75 4.31
CA TYR A 159 5.78 11.88 2.86
C TYR A 159 7.09 12.13 2.11
N ALA A 160 8.06 12.81 2.72
CA ALA A 160 9.37 13.03 2.11
C ALA A 160 10.18 11.73 1.94
N TYR A 161 10.00 10.75 2.84
CA TYR A 161 10.72 9.48 2.82
C TYR A 161 9.99 8.42 1.98
N MET A 162 8.66 8.43 2.01
CA MET A 162 7.80 7.51 1.26
C MET A 162 6.84 8.28 0.32
N PRO A 163 7.36 8.98 -0.70
CA PRO A 163 6.59 9.90 -1.53
C PRO A 163 5.71 9.21 -2.57
N TYR A 164 5.81 7.89 -2.76
CA TYR A 164 5.03 7.18 -3.78
C TYR A 164 4.10 6.15 -3.15
N CYS A 165 2.94 5.94 -3.75
CA CYS A 165 2.03 4.88 -3.33
C CYS A 165 1.37 4.20 -4.53
N ILE A 166 1.11 2.89 -4.41
CA ILE A 166 0.25 2.16 -5.36
C ILE A 166 -1.17 2.08 -4.79
N GLY A 167 -2.19 2.18 -5.64
CA GLY A 167 -3.57 2.12 -5.19
C GLY A 167 -4.60 2.17 -6.30
N VAL A 168 -5.89 2.10 -5.91
CA VAL A 168 -7.04 2.28 -6.80
C VAL A 168 -7.89 3.43 -6.30
N LEU A 169 -8.11 4.44 -7.13
CA LEU A 169 -8.95 5.60 -6.82
C LEU A 169 -10.37 5.43 -7.34
N LEU A 170 -11.36 5.71 -6.47
CA LEU A 170 -12.75 5.93 -6.83
C LEU A 170 -13.17 7.37 -6.52
N LYS A 171 -13.97 7.98 -7.39
CA LYS A 171 -14.42 9.37 -7.23
C LYS A 171 -15.56 9.48 -6.22
N TRP A 172 -15.26 10.06 -5.07
CA TRP A 172 -16.15 10.19 -3.91
C TRP A 172 -16.80 11.58 -3.82
N GLY A 173 -17.61 11.91 -4.82
CA GLY A 173 -18.18 13.25 -4.95
C GLY A 173 -17.16 14.23 -5.53
N SER A 174 -16.63 15.16 -4.72
CA SER A 174 -15.66 16.16 -5.18
C SER A 174 -14.19 15.77 -5.01
N VAL A 175 -13.92 14.68 -4.30
CA VAL A 175 -12.57 14.15 -4.03
C VAL A 175 -12.52 12.69 -4.43
N TYR A 176 -11.35 12.08 -4.38
CA TYR A 176 -11.17 10.64 -4.60
C TYR A 176 -10.86 9.92 -3.28
N ASN A 177 -11.20 8.64 -3.20
CA ASN A 177 -10.78 7.75 -2.12
C ASN A 177 -9.92 6.65 -2.72
N PHE A 178 -8.84 6.29 -2.03
CA PHE A 178 -8.17 5.02 -2.25
C PHE A 178 -9.04 3.88 -1.71
N ILE A 179 -9.17 2.80 -2.48
CA ILE A 179 -9.96 1.63 -2.11
C ILE A 179 -9.09 0.36 -2.33
N PRO A 180 -8.83 -0.45 -1.29
CA PRO A 180 -9.21 -0.20 0.11
C PRO A 180 -8.42 0.97 0.73
N LEU A 181 -7.14 1.07 0.39
CA LEU A 181 -6.14 2.01 0.89
C LEU A 181 -5.04 2.14 -0.17
N ALA A 182 -4.22 3.19 -0.10
CA ALA A 182 -2.96 3.25 -0.81
C ALA A 182 -1.87 2.48 -0.05
N ILE A 183 -0.86 1.96 -0.75
CA ILE A 183 0.32 1.33 -0.16
C ILE A 183 1.56 2.20 -0.43
N PRO A 184 1.98 3.02 0.55
CA PRO A 184 3.14 3.89 0.39
C PRO A 184 4.45 3.10 0.30
N ASN A 185 5.46 3.68 -0.36
CA ASN A 185 6.79 3.11 -0.50
C ASN A 185 7.87 4.18 -0.64
N TYR A 186 9.11 3.80 -0.37
CA TYR A 186 10.28 4.66 -0.46
C TYR A 186 10.60 5.04 -1.90
N ALA A 187 11.20 6.21 -2.07
CA ALA A 187 11.66 6.69 -3.38
C ALA A 187 12.60 5.70 -4.07
N SER A 188 13.53 5.08 -3.33
CA SER A 188 14.47 4.09 -3.87
C SER A 188 13.78 2.83 -4.42
N SER A 189 12.76 2.33 -3.71
CA SER A 189 11.97 1.16 -4.15
C SER A 189 11.12 1.50 -5.36
N TYR A 190 10.56 2.72 -5.41
CA TYR A 190 9.81 3.21 -6.56
C TYR A 190 10.65 3.28 -7.85
N GLN A 191 11.90 3.75 -7.79
CA GLN A 191 12.72 3.86 -9.01
C GLN A 191 12.94 2.50 -9.67
N SER A 192 13.37 1.49 -8.89
CA SER A 192 13.54 0.13 -9.40
C SER A 192 12.23 -0.47 -9.91
N PHE A 193 11.12 -0.24 -9.20
CA PHE A 193 9.79 -0.67 -9.63
C PHE A 193 9.41 -0.04 -10.98
N ARG A 194 9.59 1.27 -11.12
CA ARG A 194 9.22 2.02 -12.32
C ARG A 194 10.01 1.57 -13.54
N GLU A 195 11.32 1.35 -13.40
CA GLU A 195 12.17 0.85 -14.49
C GLU A 195 11.67 -0.51 -14.99
N LYS A 196 11.39 -1.44 -14.08
CA LYS A 196 10.85 -2.76 -14.41
C LYS A 196 9.48 -2.65 -15.11
N VAL A 197 8.57 -1.85 -14.57
CA VAL A 197 7.23 -1.66 -15.16
C VAL A 197 7.31 -1.07 -16.57
N ASN A 198 8.18 -0.10 -16.80
CA ASN A 198 8.36 0.47 -18.12
C ASN A 198 8.92 -0.56 -19.10
N GLN A 199 9.90 -1.36 -18.69
CA GLN A 199 10.45 -2.44 -19.51
C GLN A 199 9.40 -3.51 -19.83
N ASP A 200 8.62 -3.94 -18.85
CA ASP A 200 7.57 -4.94 -19.03
C ASP A 200 6.44 -4.40 -19.93
N TYR A 201 6.09 -3.12 -19.79
CA TYR A 201 5.12 -2.45 -20.64
C TYR A 201 5.57 -2.34 -22.09
N ASP A 202 6.82 -1.94 -22.34
CA ASP A 202 7.39 -1.82 -23.70
C ASP A 202 7.41 -3.17 -24.43
N ASN A 203 7.47 -4.28 -23.70
CA ASN A 203 7.40 -5.64 -24.22
C ASN A 203 5.98 -6.23 -24.26
N SER A 204 4.98 -5.45 -23.87
CA SER A 204 3.59 -5.89 -23.81
C SER A 204 2.79 -5.53 -25.07
N SER A 205 1.57 -6.08 -25.18
CA SER A 205 0.63 -5.74 -26.25
C SER A 205 -0.36 -4.62 -25.88
N TYR A 206 -0.23 -4.02 -24.69
CA TYR A 206 -1.13 -2.99 -24.21
C TYR A 206 -0.87 -1.65 -24.92
N THR A 207 -1.94 -0.90 -25.17
CA THR A 207 -1.88 0.35 -25.95
C THR A 207 -1.63 1.59 -25.10
N SER A 208 -1.76 1.46 -23.78
CA SER A 208 -1.50 2.53 -22.82
C SER A 208 -1.06 1.96 -21.47
N MET A 209 -0.21 2.70 -20.75
CA MET A 209 0.21 2.35 -19.41
C MET A 209 -0.98 2.19 -18.46
N LYS A 210 -2.02 3.02 -18.60
CA LYS A 210 -3.26 2.90 -17.83
C LYS A 210 -3.91 1.53 -18.00
N GLN A 211 -4.04 1.05 -19.24
CA GLN A 211 -4.62 -0.26 -19.53
C GLN A 211 -3.75 -1.40 -18.96
N TYR A 212 -2.43 -1.28 -19.10
CA TYR A 212 -1.47 -2.23 -18.54
C TYR A 212 -1.57 -2.32 -17.01
N MET A 213 -1.56 -1.17 -16.31
CA MET A 213 -1.65 -1.09 -14.86
C MET A 213 -2.98 -1.63 -14.32
N GLN A 214 -4.09 -1.35 -15.01
CA GLN A 214 -5.40 -1.89 -14.63
C GLN A 214 -5.46 -3.42 -14.81
N ALA A 215 -4.91 -3.93 -15.91
CA ALA A 215 -4.94 -5.36 -16.22
C ALA A 215 -3.97 -6.19 -15.37
N THR A 216 -2.87 -5.58 -14.92
CA THR A 216 -1.80 -6.25 -14.15
C THR A 216 -1.73 -5.81 -12.68
N LEU A 217 -2.81 -5.23 -12.15
CA LEU A 217 -2.83 -4.58 -10.83
C LEU A 217 -2.25 -5.45 -9.72
N ILE A 218 -2.58 -6.74 -9.69
CA ILE A 218 -2.13 -7.63 -8.61
C ILE A 218 -0.67 -8.03 -8.78
N GLU A 219 -0.22 -8.25 -10.00
CA GLU A 219 1.19 -8.47 -10.32
C GLU A 219 2.02 -7.24 -9.89
N GLN A 220 1.54 -6.04 -10.21
CA GLN A 220 2.19 -4.80 -9.80
C GLN A 220 2.18 -4.60 -8.29
N LEU A 221 1.07 -4.91 -7.61
CA LEU A 221 1.01 -4.86 -6.16
C LEU A 221 2.00 -5.84 -5.51
N LYS A 222 2.11 -7.06 -6.03
CA LYS A 222 3.11 -8.04 -5.57
C LYS A 222 4.52 -7.52 -5.77
N ALA A 223 4.83 -7.03 -6.96
CA ALA A 223 6.13 -6.42 -7.22
C ALA A 223 6.38 -5.23 -6.26
N TRP A 224 5.39 -4.38 -6.02
CA TRP A 224 5.49 -3.27 -5.09
C TRP A 224 5.78 -3.69 -3.64
N LEU A 225 5.14 -4.76 -3.16
CA LEU A 225 5.33 -5.29 -1.81
C LEU A 225 6.64 -6.07 -1.65
N TYR A 226 7.04 -6.81 -2.70
CA TYR A 226 8.04 -7.88 -2.64
C TYR A 226 9.28 -7.66 -3.52
N MET A 227 9.42 -6.59 -4.30
CA MET A 227 10.58 -6.38 -5.20
C MET A 227 11.93 -6.31 -4.48
N ASN A 228 11.93 -6.08 -3.17
CA ASN A 228 13.15 -6.16 -2.35
C ASN A 228 13.41 -7.59 -1.80
N THR A 229 12.60 -8.58 -2.18
CA THR A 229 12.63 -9.97 -1.67
C THR A 229 12.78 -11.03 -2.76
N SER A 230 12.55 -10.71 -4.04
CA SER A 230 12.53 -11.71 -5.13
C SER A 230 13.93 -12.20 -5.52
N GLU A 231 14.04 -13.52 -5.61
CA GLU A 231 15.22 -14.36 -5.91
C GLU A 231 15.64 -14.36 -7.39
N ASP A 232 15.10 -13.48 -8.23
CA ASP A 232 15.39 -13.42 -9.68
C ASP A 232 16.74 -12.73 -10.02
N ALA A 233 17.70 -12.78 -9.11
CA ALA A 233 19.07 -12.38 -9.41
C ALA A 233 19.85 -13.64 -9.78
N GLU A 234 20.21 -13.78 -11.06
CA GLU A 234 21.22 -14.77 -11.46
C GLU A 234 22.46 -14.63 -10.55
N PRO A 235 23.06 -15.75 -10.13
CA PRO A 235 24.22 -15.73 -9.26
C PRO A 235 25.40 -15.12 -10.00
N THR A 236 25.65 -13.83 -9.80
CA THR A 236 26.93 -13.23 -10.14
C THR A 236 27.95 -13.75 -9.15
N ASN A 237 28.64 -14.80 -9.58
CA ASN A 237 29.82 -15.36 -8.95
C ASN A 237 30.88 -14.25 -8.77
N THR A 238 30.79 -13.52 -7.66
CA THR A 238 31.83 -12.60 -7.20
C THR A 238 32.51 -13.28 -6.04
N GLY A 239 33.74 -13.70 -6.31
CA GLY A 239 34.51 -14.55 -5.43
C GLY A 239 34.88 -13.87 -4.13
N LYS A 240 35.12 -14.74 -3.14
CA LYS A 240 36.03 -14.56 -1.98
C LYS A 240 36.77 -13.22 -1.96
N THR A 241 36.18 -12.26 -1.27
CA THR A 241 36.90 -11.25 -0.49
C THR A 241 36.13 -11.01 0.81
N ASN A 242 36.85 -10.62 1.86
CA ASN A 242 36.46 -10.67 3.26
C ASN A 242 35.50 -9.54 3.71
N ASP A 243 34.87 -8.82 2.77
CA ASP A 243 33.97 -7.70 3.08
C ASP A 243 32.53 -8.15 2.87
N ASP A 244 31.89 -8.54 3.97
CA ASP A 244 30.46 -8.81 4.01
C ASP A 244 29.72 -7.52 4.38
N GLU A 245 29.20 -6.82 3.38
CA GLU A 245 28.49 -5.55 3.52
C GLU A 245 27.35 -5.63 4.57
N VAL A 246 26.72 -6.81 4.73
CA VAL A 246 25.69 -7.03 5.76
C VAL A 246 26.29 -6.96 7.17
N VAL A 247 27.47 -7.55 7.36
CA VAL A 247 28.18 -7.53 8.66
C VAL A 247 28.68 -6.13 8.96
N GLU A 248 29.21 -5.42 7.96
CA GLU A 248 29.66 -4.03 8.11
C GLU A 248 28.50 -3.10 8.51
N LEU A 249 27.33 -3.27 7.88
CA LEU A 249 26.13 -2.53 8.24
C LEU A 249 25.68 -2.84 9.67
N LEU A 250 25.65 -4.11 10.07
CA LEU A 250 25.32 -4.49 11.44
C LEU A 250 26.31 -3.89 12.47
N ASP A 251 27.61 -3.93 12.16
CA ASP A 251 28.66 -3.34 13.01
C ASP A 251 28.53 -1.82 13.14
N THR A 252 28.12 -1.14 12.07
CA THR A 252 28.01 0.32 12.03
C THR A 252 26.71 0.83 12.66
N GLN A 253 25.62 0.10 12.48
CA GLN A 253 24.28 0.54 12.85
C GLN A 253 23.93 0.17 14.30
N MET A 254 24.47 -0.92 14.84
CA MET A 254 24.15 -1.39 16.20
C MET A 254 25.07 -0.79 17.27
N GLU A 255 24.60 -0.73 18.51
CA GLU A 255 25.37 -0.19 19.63
C GLU A 255 26.63 -1.01 19.92
N ASP A 256 27.76 -0.35 20.18
CA ASP A 256 29.08 -0.98 20.46
C ASP A 256 29.02 -2.08 21.54
N GLU A 257 28.14 -1.90 22.52
CA GLU A 257 27.92 -2.87 23.60
C GLU A 257 27.32 -4.19 23.06
N LEU A 258 26.40 -4.11 22.11
CA LEU A 258 25.82 -5.29 21.45
C LEU A 258 26.83 -5.94 20.52
N THR A 259 27.54 -5.14 19.71
CA THR A 259 28.45 -5.65 18.68
C THR A 259 29.70 -6.33 19.27
N SER A 260 30.06 -6.00 20.52
CA SER A 260 31.16 -6.63 21.25
C SER A 260 30.82 -7.98 21.91
N SER A 261 29.54 -8.35 21.95
CA SER A 261 29.03 -9.51 22.69
C SER A 261 29.25 -10.86 21.97
N ASP A 262 29.30 -11.95 22.74
CA ASP A 262 29.38 -13.31 22.16
C ASP A 262 28.09 -13.70 21.42
N SER A 263 26.95 -13.20 21.86
CA SER A 263 25.66 -13.35 21.18
C SER A 263 25.71 -12.76 19.76
N PHE A 264 26.32 -11.59 19.61
CA PHE A 264 26.47 -10.97 18.29
C PHE A 264 27.51 -11.70 17.42
N ARG A 265 28.59 -12.24 18.01
CA ARG A 265 29.50 -13.14 17.30
C ARG A 265 28.76 -14.38 16.77
N LYS A 266 27.83 -14.94 17.55
CA LYS A 266 26.97 -16.06 17.10
C LYS A 266 26.06 -15.64 15.95
N LEU A 267 25.42 -14.47 16.00
CA LEU A 267 24.63 -13.93 14.89
C LEU A 267 25.44 -13.88 13.59
N LYS A 268 26.64 -13.28 13.63
CA LYS A 268 27.53 -13.21 12.46
C LYS A 268 27.89 -14.59 11.93
N LYS A 269 28.18 -15.53 12.83
CA LYS A 269 28.48 -16.91 12.45
C LYS A 269 27.29 -17.59 11.78
N SER A 270 26.09 -17.51 12.37
CA SER A 270 24.87 -18.07 11.80
C SER A 270 24.55 -17.46 10.43
N TRP A 271 24.83 -16.17 10.24
CA TRP A 271 24.75 -15.53 8.92
C TRP A 271 25.76 -16.09 7.92
N GLN A 272 27.03 -16.31 8.31
CA GLN A 272 28.00 -16.96 7.43
C GLN A 272 27.56 -18.39 7.06
N ASP A 273 27.10 -19.17 8.04
CA ASP A 273 26.62 -20.54 7.82
C ASP A 273 25.44 -20.56 6.83
N TYR A 274 24.49 -19.61 6.96
CA TYR A 274 23.39 -19.43 6.02
C TYR A 274 23.88 -19.13 4.60
N LYS A 275 24.85 -18.22 4.45
CA LYS A 275 25.41 -17.88 3.13
C LYS A 275 26.11 -19.08 2.47
N GLU A 276 26.86 -19.86 3.25
CA GLU A 276 27.58 -21.02 2.74
C GLU A 276 26.63 -22.14 2.31
N GLU A 277 25.58 -22.38 3.11
CA GLU A 277 24.65 -23.49 2.90
C GLU A 277 23.56 -23.19 1.86
N GLN A 278 22.98 -21.99 1.92
CA GLN A 278 21.82 -21.62 1.09
C GLN A 278 22.21 -20.84 -0.16
N GLN A 279 23.45 -20.35 -0.27
CA GLN A 279 23.94 -19.49 -1.35
C GLN A 279 22.90 -18.44 -1.79
N PRO A 280 22.36 -17.64 -0.85
CA PRO A 280 21.22 -16.79 -1.11
C PRO A 280 21.60 -15.66 -2.06
N ALA A 281 20.78 -15.42 -3.08
CA ALA A 281 20.91 -14.23 -3.92
C ALA A 281 20.27 -13.02 -3.23
N PHE A 282 21.08 -12.01 -2.90
CA PHE A 282 20.61 -10.73 -2.36
C PHE A 282 21.38 -9.55 -2.96
N ARG A 283 20.68 -8.44 -3.22
CA ARG A 283 21.22 -7.22 -3.84
C ARG A 283 21.24 -6.00 -2.92
N LYS A 284 20.55 -6.08 -1.77
CA LYS A 284 20.39 -4.96 -0.82
C LYS A 284 20.82 -5.42 0.57
N PRO A 285 22.09 -5.21 0.96
CA PRO A 285 22.62 -5.66 2.24
C PRO A 285 21.87 -5.02 3.42
N GLU A 286 21.29 -3.83 3.25
CA GLU A 286 20.49 -3.11 4.26
C GLU A 286 19.24 -3.88 4.67
N VAL A 287 18.58 -4.54 3.71
CA VAL A 287 17.38 -5.34 3.99
C VAL A 287 17.73 -6.55 4.85
N VAL A 288 18.87 -7.17 4.56
CA VAL A 288 19.34 -8.35 5.31
C VAL A 288 19.87 -7.95 6.68
N ALA A 289 20.64 -6.86 6.77
CA ALA A 289 21.13 -6.32 8.04
C ALA A 289 19.96 -5.91 8.95
N ALA A 290 18.96 -5.22 8.42
CA ALA A 290 17.75 -4.89 9.16
C ALA A 290 17.01 -6.14 9.65
N ALA A 291 16.89 -7.19 8.81
CA ALA A 291 16.27 -8.44 9.21
C ALA A 291 17.04 -9.15 10.33
N LEU A 292 18.37 -9.22 10.22
CA LEU A 292 19.25 -9.83 11.23
C LEU A 292 19.24 -9.05 12.55
N GLU A 293 19.28 -7.71 12.51
CA GLU A 293 19.16 -6.88 13.71
C GLU A 293 17.80 -7.09 14.39
N HIS A 294 16.71 -7.12 13.60
CA HIS A 294 15.38 -7.38 14.13
C HIS A 294 15.33 -8.75 14.84
N ILE A 295 15.78 -9.82 14.18
CA ILE A 295 15.84 -11.16 14.80
C ILE A 295 16.67 -11.13 16.08
N TYR A 296 17.87 -10.54 16.02
CA TYR A 296 18.78 -10.46 17.15
C TYR A 296 18.17 -9.77 18.37
N ARG A 297 17.40 -8.70 18.16
CA ARG A 297 16.80 -7.91 19.25
C ARG A 297 15.44 -8.46 19.68
N SER A 298 14.62 -8.99 18.77
CA SER A 298 13.22 -9.33 19.05
C SER A 298 12.98 -10.79 19.45
N THR A 299 13.99 -11.65 19.36
CA THR A 299 13.85 -13.08 19.65
C THR A 299 14.87 -13.56 20.67
N THR A 300 14.68 -14.79 21.13
CA THR A 300 15.59 -15.44 22.09
C THR A 300 16.62 -16.37 21.44
N TYR A 301 16.81 -16.31 20.11
CA TYR A 301 17.79 -17.21 19.44
C TYR A 301 19.23 -16.88 19.85
N PHE A 302 19.54 -15.59 19.96
CA PHE A 302 20.89 -15.12 20.23
C PHE A 302 21.05 -14.50 21.62
N ARG A 303 19.95 -13.99 22.19
CA ARG A 303 19.91 -13.27 23.46
C ARG A 303 18.88 -13.85 24.40
N ASP A 304 19.09 -13.75 25.70
CA ASP A 304 18.09 -14.19 26.70
C ASP A 304 16.98 -13.14 26.90
N ASP A 305 17.26 -11.88 26.54
CA ASP A 305 16.41 -10.72 26.74
C ASP A 305 15.82 -10.18 25.43
N ALA A 306 14.73 -10.80 24.97
CA ALA A 306 14.00 -10.31 23.80
C ALA A 306 13.39 -8.92 24.08
N GLU A 307 13.75 -7.96 23.23
CA GLU A 307 13.24 -6.60 23.26
C GLU A 307 11.92 -6.48 22.49
N LYS A 308 11.07 -5.55 22.93
CA LYS A 308 9.83 -5.21 22.22
C LYS A 308 10.07 -4.20 21.09
N ILE A 309 11.03 -4.47 20.22
CA ILE A 309 11.27 -3.67 19.02
C ILE A 309 10.39 -4.15 17.87
N THR A 310 9.83 -3.22 17.09
CA THR A 310 8.98 -3.53 15.94
C THR A 310 9.79 -3.60 14.64
N LYS A 311 9.33 -4.41 13.68
CA LYS A 311 9.88 -4.43 12.31
C LYS A 311 9.95 -3.04 11.69
N LYS A 312 8.97 -2.19 11.99
CA LYS A 312 8.90 -0.82 11.47
C LYS A 312 10.02 0.07 11.99
N GLU A 313 10.34 -0.03 13.28
CA GLU A 313 11.43 0.75 13.89
C GLU A 313 12.78 0.39 13.27
N VAL A 314 13.08 -0.92 13.15
CA VAL A 314 14.32 -1.38 12.51
C VAL A 314 14.35 -1.03 11.02
N ALA A 315 13.26 -1.23 10.28
CA ALA A 315 13.18 -0.89 8.86
C ALA A 315 13.47 0.60 8.60
N THR A 316 12.97 1.47 9.47
CA THR A 316 13.21 2.92 9.39
C THR A 316 14.69 3.25 9.58
N LYS A 317 15.37 2.59 10.53
CA LYS A 317 16.80 2.77 10.80
C LYS A 317 17.69 2.47 9.59
N TYR A 318 17.34 1.44 8.82
CA TYR A 318 18.09 1.01 7.63
C TYR A 318 17.57 1.61 6.32
N GLU A 319 16.59 2.52 6.36
CA GLU A 319 15.97 3.13 5.18
C GLU A 319 15.34 2.09 4.21
N VAL A 320 14.76 1.03 4.76
CA VAL A 320 14.10 -0.05 4.00
C VAL A 320 12.62 -0.18 4.36
N SER A 321 11.85 -0.94 3.56
CA SER A 321 10.46 -1.21 3.87
C SER A 321 10.29 -2.36 4.87
N PRO A 322 9.35 -2.27 5.84
CA PRO A 322 9.05 -3.40 6.71
C PRO A 322 8.71 -4.69 5.93
N SER A 323 8.04 -4.55 4.79
CA SER A 323 7.70 -5.68 3.90
C SER A 323 8.95 -6.35 3.30
N SER A 324 9.98 -5.57 2.96
CA SER A 324 11.24 -6.11 2.42
C SER A 324 11.98 -6.99 3.42
N MET A 325 11.80 -6.71 4.71
CA MET A 325 12.40 -7.48 5.79
C MET A 325 11.60 -8.74 6.11
N SER A 326 10.27 -8.72 6.04
CA SER A 326 9.40 -9.84 6.48
C SER A 326 9.81 -11.20 5.91
N ASN A 327 10.01 -11.29 4.58
CA ASN A 327 10.41 -12.54 3.95
C ASN A 327 11.82 -12.99 4.35
N ARG A 328 12.73 -12.03 4.58
CA ARG A 328 14.10 -12.33 5.04
C ARG A 328 14.11 -12.80 6.48
N ILE A 329 13.30 -12.17 7.33
CA ILE A 329 13.12 -12.57 8.72
C ILE A 329 12.66 -14.02 8.79
N ASN A 330 11.60 -14.38 8.09
CA ASN A 330 11.06 -15.75 8.11
C ASN A 330 12.12 -16.77 7.64
N LYS A 331 12.75 -16.56 6.47
CA LYS A 331 13.77 -17.48 5.93
C LYS A 331 14.98 -17.65 6.86
N LEU A 332 15.43 -16.58 7.49
CA LEU A 332 16.55 -16.63 8.43
C LEU A 332 16.16 -17.32 9.73
N GLN A 333 14.95 -17.06 10.25
CA GLN A 333 14.44 -17.73 11.45
C GLN A 333 14.28 -19.23 11.22
N ASP A 334 13.67 -19.64 10.10
CA ASP A 334 13.52 -21.06 9.74
C ASP A 334 14.89 -21.76 9.74
N PHE A 335 15.91 -21.13 9.12
CA PHE A 335 17.27 -21.66 9.13
C PHE A 335 17.90 -21.71 10.52
N PHE A 336 17.66 -20.71 11.38
CA PHE A 336 18.19 -20.68 12.74
C PHE A 336 17.48 -21.67 13.67
N GLU A 337 16.24 -22.06 13.38
CA GLU A 337 15.50 -23.09 14.13
C GLU A 337 15.94 -24.52 13.81
N GLU A 338 16.41 -24.76 12.58
CA GLU A 338 16.89 -26.07 12.12
C GLU A 338 18.32 -26.41 12.60
N LYS A 339 19.03 -25.46 13.23
CA LYS A 339 20.42 -25.57 13.72
C LYS A 339 20.49 -25.59 15.24
#